data_AF-A0A970GBI4-F1
#
_entry.id   AF-A0A970GBI4-F1
#
_cell.length_a   1.000
_cell.length_b   1.000
_cell.length_c   1.000
_cell.angle_alpha   90.00
_cell.angle_beta   90.00
_cell.angle_gamma   90.00
#
_symmetry.space_group_name_H-M   'P 1'
#
loop_
_entity.id
_entity.type
_entity.pdbx_description
1 polymer ?
#
loop_
_entity_poly.entity_id
_entity_poly.type
_entity_poly.pdbx_seq_one_letter_code
_entity_poly.pdbx_strand_id
1 'polypeptide(L)'
;MKKLLIVIIALALIFILAGCAKGPESVAKKFVSAWKSQDMKTMVKLSTPESKEMIGMFSMFKVKDATLGETKVTGDSATVNVKYTTEDGKQDEFDLNLVKQGSKWLVEIKGK
;
A
#
# COMPACT_ATOMS: atom_id res chain seq x y z
N MET A 1 -15.79 -44.03 9.24
CA MET A 1 -15.32 -42.76 9.83
C MET A 1 -13.85 -42.39 9.50
N LYS A 2 -13.22 -42.97 8.46
CA LYS A 2 -11.82 -42.62 8.07
C LYS A 2 -11.73 -41.60 6.93
N LYS A 3 -12.82 -41.39 6.19
CA LYS A 3 -12.88 -40.49 5.02
C LYS A 3 -13.27 -39.04 5.36
N LEU A 4 -13.84 -38.81 6.56
CA LEU A 4 -14.25 -37.47 7.02
C LEU A 4 -13.11 -36.66 7.62
N LEU A 5 -12.06 -37.32 8.15
CA LEU A 5 -10.88 -36.64 8.71
C LEU A 5 -9.99 -36.02 7.63
N ILE A 6 -10.00 -36.57 6.41
CA ILE A 6 -9.18 -36.07 5.29
C ILE A 6 -9.75 -34.74 4.74
N VAL A 7 -11.08 -34.57 4.76
CA VAL A 7 -11.75 -33.38 4.22
C VAL A 7 -11.57 -32.16 5.14
N ILE A 8 -11.51 -32.36 6.45
CA ILE A 8 -11.32 -31.27 7.42
C ILE A 8 -9.87 -30.76 7.41
N ILE A 9 -8.89 -31.65 7.16
CA ILE A 9 -7.47 -31.28 7.02
C ILE A 9 -7.23 -30.55 5.69
N ALA A 10 -7.92 -30.92 4.62
CA ALA A 10 -7.84 -30.23 3.33
C ALA A 10 -8.40 -28.80 3.36
N LEU A 11 -9.43 -28.54 4.19
CA LEU A 11 -10.03 -27.20 4.33
C LEU A 11 -9.21 -26.27 5.25
N ALA A 12 -8.40 -26.83 6.16
CA ALA A 12 -7.52 -26.07 7.05
C ALA A 12 -6.24 -25.55 6.35
N LEU A 13 -5.89 -26.07 5.17
CA LEU A 13 -4.68 -25.71 4.43
C LEU A 13 -4.76 -24.37 3.68
N ILE A 14 -5.96 -23.77 3.57
CA ILE A 14 -6.14 -22.51 2.82
C ILE A 14 -5.74 -21.27 3.64
N PHE A 15 -5.61 -21.39 4.96
CA PHE A 15 -5.30 -20.24 5.84
C PHE A 15 -3.81 -20.08 6.19
N ILE A 16 -2.91 -20.93 5.67
CA ILE A 16 -1.49 -20.95 6.08
C ILE A 16 -0.58 -20.08 5.19
N LEU A 17 -1.12 -19.32 4.24
CA LEU A 17 -0.33 -18.36 3.44
C LEU A 17 -0.34 -16.91 3.97
N ALA A 18 -0.79 -16.70 5.22
CA ALA A 18 -0.74 -15.40 5.89
C ALA A 18 0.66 -14.98 6.39
N GLY A 19 1.74 -15.61 5.90
CA GLY A 19 3.12 -15.14 6.01
C GLY A 19 3.74 -15.12 4.61
N CYS A 20 4.34 -14.06 4.07
CA CYS A 20 4.96 -12.87 4.64
C CYS A 20 4.77 -11.69 3.66
N ALA A 21 3.54 -11.48 3.19
CA ALA A 21 3.21 -10.31 2.39
C ALA A 21 3.07 -9.10 3.31
N LYS A 22 3.93 -8.09 3.13
CA LYS A 22 3.82 -6.81 3.86
C LYS A 22 2.43 -6.23 3.59
N GLY A 23 1.65 -6.03 4.66
CA GLY A 23 0.28 -5.49 4.57
C GLY A 23 0.24 -4.07 3.99
N PRO A 24 -0.96 -3.55 3.69
CA PRO A 24 -1.11 -2.27 3.00
C PRO A 24 -0.47 -1.11 3.76
N GLU A 25 -0.57 -1.09 5.10
CA GLU A 25 0.10 -0.10 5.96
C GLU A 25 1.63 -0.10 5.78
N SER A 26 2.24 -1.29 5.70
CA SER A 26 3.69 -1.41 5.52
C SER A 26 4.15 -0.91 4.14
N VAL A 27 3.33 -1.12 3.10
CA VAL A 27 3.59 -0.59 1.75
C VAL A 27 3.43 0.92 1.74
N ALA A 28 2.35 1.45 2.34
CA ALA A 28 2.11 2.88 2.49
C ALA A 28 3.28 3.58 3.22
N LYS A 29 3.74 3.01 4.34
CA LYS A 29 4.88 3.57 5.11
C LYS A 29 6.13 3.69 4.27
N LYS A 30 6.45 2.66 3.49
CA LYS A 30 7.62 2.70 2.60
C LYS A 30 7.45 3.68 1.45
N PHE A 31 6.26 3.75 0.87
CA PHE A 31 5.97 4.69 -0.20
C PHE A 31 6.13 6.13 0.28
N VAL A 32 5.52 6.48 1.41
CA VAL A 32 5.62 7.82 2.01
C VAL A 32 7.06 8.14 2.43
N SER A 33 7.80 7.16 2.96
CA SER A 33 9.23 7.34 3.27
C SER A 33 10.06 7.63 2.01
N ALA A 34 9.80 6.89 0.93
CA ALA A 34 10.44 7.11 -0.36
C ALA A 34 10.05 8.47 -0.97
N TRP A 35 8.80 8.92 -0.79
CA TRP A 35 8.35 10.25 -1.21
C TRP A 35 9.10 11.36 -0.47
N LYS A 36 9.21 11.26 0.85
CA LYS A 36 10.00 12.20 1.67
C LYS A 36 11.46 12.28 1.21
N SER A 37 12.07 11.14 0.86
CA SER A 37 13.46 11.10 0.37
C SER A 37 13.61 11.28 -1.14
N GLN A 38 12.52 11.57 -1.86
CA GLN A 38 12.48 11.65 -3.34
C GLN A 38 13.06 10.41 -4.04
N ASP A 39 12.95 9.23 -3.42
CA ASP A 39 13.34 7.95 -4.00
C ASP A 39 12.26 7.45 -4.98
N MET A 40 12.30 8.04 -6.18
CA MET A 40 11.38 7.75 -7.27
C MET A 40 11.40 6.26 -7.66
N LYS A 41 12.55 5.60 -7.57
CA LYS A 41 12.70 4.18 -7.93
C LYS A 41 11.89 3.31 -6.99
N THR A 42 11.96 3.58 -5.69
CA THR A 42 11.18 2.85 -4.69
C THR A 42 9.69 3.14 -4.84
N MET A 43 9.29 4.39 -5.09
CA MET A 43 7.87 4.72 -5.33
C MET A 43 7.32 3.96 -6.56
N VAL A 44 8.04 3.96 -7.68
CA VAL A 44 7.68 3.18 -8.88
C VAL A 44 7.57 1.68 -8.59
N LYS A 45 8.48 1.12 -7.78
CA LYS A 45 8.48 -0.31 -7.43
C LYS A 45 7.30 -0.69 -6.54
N LEU A 46 6.79 0.23 -5.74
CA LEU A 46 5.67 0.02 -4.82
C LEU A 46 4.30 0.30 -5.46
N SER A 47 4.26 0.71 -6.73
CA SER A 47 3.04 1.15 -7.41
C SER A 47 2.57 0.13 -8.46
N THR A 48 1.28 0.13 -8.76
CA THR A 48 0.74 -0.66 -9.88
C THR A 48 1.38 -0.23 -11.21
N PRO A 49 1.44 -1.10 -12.23
CA PRO A 49 1.98 -0.74 -13.54
C PRO A 49 1.38 0.56 -14.12
N GLU A 50 0.06 0.72 -13.99
CA GLU A 50 -0.71 1.87 -14.47
C GLU A 50 -0.36 3.15 -13.69
N SER A 51 -0.03 3.00 -12.41
CA SER A 51 0.29 4.13 -11.53
C SER A 51 1.70 4.69 -11.72
N LYS A 52 2.61 3.93 -12.37
CA LYS A 52 4.03 4.32 -12.50
C LYS A 52 4.22 5.65 -13.21
N GLU A 53 3.41 5.92 -14.24
CA GLU A 53 3.49 7.16 -15.02
C GLU A 53 3.04 8.38 -14.20
N MET A 54 2.17 8.16 -13.20
CA MET A 54 1.67 9.21 -12.31
C MET A 54 2.61 9.51 -11.13
N ILE A 55 3.64 8.70 -10.90
CA ILE A 55 4.59 8.91 -9.78
C ILE A 55 5.35 10.22 -9.91
N GLY A 56 5.56 10.72 -11.13
CA GLY A 56 6.18 12.03 -11.38
C GLY A 56 5.44 13.19 -10.70
N MET A 57 4.14 13.06 -10.40
CA MET A 57 3.40 14.08 -9.67
C MET A 57 3.94 14.27 -8.24
N PHE A 58 4.43 13.20 -7.61
CA PHE A 58 4.95 13.25 -6.24
C PHE A 58 6.30 13.99 -6.15
N SER A 59 7.07 14.10 -7.24
CA SER A 59 8.32 14.88 -7.22
C SER A 59 8.09 16.40 -7.28
N MET A 60 6.88 16.86 -7.63
CA MET A 60 6.55 18.28 -7.60
C MET A 60 6.40 18.81 -6.16
N PHE A 61 6.09 17.92 -5.21
CA PHE A 61 5.83 18.27 -3.82
C PHE A 61 6.94 17.72 -2.93
N LYS A 62 7.82 18.62 -2.47
CA LYS A 62 8.82 18.27 -1.46
C LYS A 62 8.17 18.26 -0.09
N VAL A 63 8.18 17.09 0.53
CA VAL A 63 7.56 16.85 1.83
C VAL A 63 8.60 16.90 2.93
N LYS A 64 8.39 17.82 3.87
CA LYS A 64 9.18 17.91 5.10
C LYS A 64 8.79 16.79 6.07
N ASP A 65 7.50 16.61 6.28
CA ASP A 65 6.99 15.55 7.14
C ASP A 65 5.70 14.90 6.63
N ALA A 66 5.50 13.63 6.98
CA ALA A 66 4.29 12.90 6.66
C ALA A 66 4.01 11.83 7.70
N THR A 67 2.73 11.68 8.04
CA THR A 67 2.23 10.70 9.00
C THR A 67 1.14 9.86 8.36
N LEU A 68 1.09 8.60 8.74
CA LEU A 68 0.01 7.69 8.35
C LEU A 68 -1.09 7.74 9.41
N GLY A 69 -2.32 7.91 8.95
CA GLY A 69 -3.52 7.76 9.76
C GLY A 69 -4.07 6.34 9.70
N GLU A 70 -5.38 6.24 9.82
CA GLU A 70 -6.11 4.98 9.79
C GLU A 70 -5.90 4.23 8.46
N THR A 71 -5.73 2.91 8.56
CA THR A 71 -5.74 2.00 7.41
C THR A 71 -7.08 1.27 7.37
N LYS A 72 -7.83 1.46 6.29
CA LYS A 72 -9.09 0.74 6.04
C LYS A 72 -8.85 -0.31 4.97
N VAL A 73 -9.10 -1.58 5.28
CA VAL A 73 -8.94 -2.71 4.34
C VAL A 73 -10.31 -3.28 3.99
N THR A 74 -10.60 -3.39 2.70
CA THR A 74 -11.85 -3.96 2.16
C THR A 74 -11.50 -4.96 1.08
N GLY A 75 -11.45 -6.25 1.43
CA GLY A 75 -11.04 -7.32 0.52
C GLY A 75 -9.63 -7.11 -0.03
N ASP A 76 -9.51 -7.00 -1.35
CA ASP A 76 -8.25 -6.76 -2.06
C ASP A 76 -7.95 -5.27 -2.29
N SER A 77 -8.65 -4.37 -1.60
CA SER A 77 -8.39 -2.93 -1.61
C SER A 77 -8.11 -2.42 -0.20
N ALA A 78 -7.32 -1.36 -0.12
CA ALA A 78 -7.09 -0.64 1.13
C ALA A 78 -6.90 0.85 0.86
N THR A 79 -7.23 1.65 1.86
CA THR A 79 -6.97 3.09 1.87
C THR A 79 -6.22 3.44 3.15
N VAL A 80 -5.15 4.22 3.01
CA VAL A 80 -4.38 4.74 4.14
C VAL A 80 -4.40 6.26 4.06
N ASN A 81 -4.94 6.91 5.07
CA ASN A 81 -4.90 8.37 5.13
C ASN A 81 -3.46 8.84 5.36
N VAL A 82 -3.00 9.82 4.58
CA VAL A 82 -1.66 10.42 4.67
C VAL A 82 -1.81 11.90 4.92
N LYS A 83 -1.34 12.37 6.07
CA LYS A 83 -1.22 13.82 6.35
C LYS A 83 0.23 14.22 6.12
N TYR A 84 0.46 15.32 5.42
CA TYR A 84 1.80 15.77 5.10
C TYR A 84 1.97 17.28 5.28
N THR A 85 3.22 17.70 5.47
CA THR A 85 3.66 19.09 5.49
C THR A 85 4.77 19.26 4.46
N THR A 86 4.61 20.21 3.55
CA THR A 86 5.62 20.56 2.55
C THR A 86 6.74 21.42 3.15
N GLU A 87 7.84 21.59 2.41
CA GLU A 87 8.98 22.41 2.87
C GLU A 87 8.61 23.88 3.11
N ASP A 88 7.66 24.44 2.37
CA ASP A 88 7.11 25.80 2.53
C ASP A 88 6.07 25.90 3.67
N GLY A 89 5.80 24.80 4.37
CA GLY A 89 4.93 24.77 5.55
C GLY A 89 3.44 24.53 5.27
N LYS A 90 3.04 24.32 4.00
CA LYS A 90 1.65 23.94 3.69
C LYS A 90 1.36 22.56 4.27
N GLN A 91 0.24 22.44 4.97
CA GLN A 91 -0.30 21.17 5.45
C GLN A 91 -1.47 20.73 4.58
N ASP A 92 -1.53 19.44 4.29
CA ASP A 92 -2.61 18.84 3.51
C ASP A 92 -2.73 17.35 3.85
N GLU A 93 -3.80 16.72 3.37
CA GLU A 93 -4.02 15.29 3.54
C GLU A 93 -4.64 14.66 2.30
N PHE A 94 -4.36 13.38 2.10
CA PHE A 94 -4.98 12.59 1.03
C PHE A 94 -5.07 11.13 1.42
N ASP A 95 -5.94 10.41 0.73
CA ASP A 95 -6.11 8.98 0.88
C ASP A 95 -5.25 8.24 -0.13
N LEU A 96 -4.23 7.52 0.37
CA LEU A 96 -3.38 6.66 -0.43
C LEU A 96 -4.10 5.34 -0.65
N ASN A 97 -4.54 5.09 -1.88
CA ASN A 97 -5.19 3.84 -2.25
C ASN A 97 -4.14 2.76 -2.54
N LEU A 98 -4.44 1.54 -2.12
CA LEU A 98 -3.67 0.35 -2.40
C LEU A 98 -4.59 -0.76 -2.89
N VAL A 99 -4.08 -1.55 -3.81
CA VAL A 99 -4.74 -2.75 -4.32
C VAL A 99 -3.82 -3.95 -4.15
N LYS A 100 -4.42 -5.08 -3.81
CA LYS A 100 -3.72 -6.35 -3.73
C LYS A 100 -3.77 -7.03 -5.10
N GLN A 101 -2.61 -7.18 -5.72
CA GLN A 101 -2.45 -7.96 -6.95
C GLN A 101 -1.68 -9.24 -6.62
N GLY A 102 -2.38 -10.37 -6.62
CA GLY A 102 -1.86 -11.65 -6.14
C GLY A 102 -1.53 -11.60 -4.64
N SER A 103 -0.26 -11.82 -4.30
CA SER A 103 0.21 -11.77 -2.91
C SER A 103 0.81 -10.42 -2.49
N LYS A 104 0.78 -9.40 -3.37
CA LYS A 104 1.44 -8.11 -3.14
C LYS A 104 0.43 -6.97 -3.07
N TRP A 105 0.59 -6.13 -2.06
CA TRP A 105 -0.06 -4.81 -2.01
C TRP A 105 0.77 -3.81 -2.82
N LEU A 106 0.10 -3.00 -3.63
CA LEU A 106 0.69 -1.96 -4.46
C LEU A 106 -0.13 -0.68 -4.33
N VAL A 107 0.55 0.46 -4.39
CA VAL A 107 -0.09 1.77 -4.44
C VAL A 107 -0.80 1.94 -5.79
N GLU A 108 -2.07 2.29 -5.72
CA GLU A 108 -2.92 2.59 -6.87
C GLU A 108 -3.23 4.09 -6.86
N ILE A 109 -2.71 4.81 -7.87
CA ILE A 109 -3.03 6.21 -8.08
C ILE A 109 -4.15 6.25 -9.12
N LYS A 110 -5.28 6.85 -8.78
CA LYS A 110 -6.38 7.07 -9.73
C LYS A 110 -6.30 8.51 -10.21
N GLY A 111 -6.13 8.69 -11.52
CA GLY A 111 -6.43 9.98 -12.15
C GLY A 111 -7.92 10.30 -11.94
N LYS A 112 -8.23 11.55 -11.60
CA LYS A 112 -9.61 12.03 -11.64
C LYS A 112 -10.10 12.15 -13.07
#